data_AF-E1X4S1-F1
#
_entry.id   AF-E1X4S1-F1
#
_cell.length_a   1.000
_cell.length_b   1.000
_cell.length_c   1.000
_cell.angle_alpha   90.00
_cell.angle_beta   90.00
_cell.angle_gamma   90.00
#
_symmetry.space_group_name_H-M   'P 1'
#
loop_
_entity.id
_entity.type
_entity.pdbx_description
1 polymer ?
#
loop_
_entity_poly.entity_id
_entity_poly.type
_entity_poly.pdbx_seq_one_letter_code
_entity_poly.pdbx_strand_id
1 'polypeptide(L)'
;MRSSQSKFVYFRDLLYILCMKITLLLTFFLSLSATATKLEFISLSNIHPTQAFVGHDQIPLKIEKIQKKLKKKKLDSYLKEKWSPAIIGPDEKYWILDRHHLSYALLKSDIADKYKGLYIRVLHDWSSYSWNHFYNSMKRENLFYLKNCKFEEISPEEIPTQINTLGNNPYRSLAYFAREKGCFNKVDIPYLEFMWGEFFYRNGLTIKESANNKKLIKKALSLCSKSSASHLPGFKH
;
A
#
# COMPACT_ATOMS: atom_id res chain seq x y z
N MET A 1 -7.11 24.24 -46.68
CA MET A 1 -5.97 24.46 -45.77
C MET A 1 -6.47 24.51 -44.32
N ARG A 2 -6.39 23.41 -43.57
CA ARG A 2 -6.49 23.31 -42.09
C ARG A 2 -6.39 21.83 -41.69
N SER A 3 -5.20 21.23 -41.76
CA SER A 3 -5.01 19.86 -41.23
C SER A 3 -3.60 19.54 -40.71
N SER A 4 -2.67 20.50 -40.69
CA SER A 4 -1.29 20.27 -40.21
C SER A 4 -1.02 20.76 -38.78
N GLN A 5 -1.86 21.63 -38.21
CA GLN A 5 -1.62 22.21 -36.88
C GLN A 5 -2.09 21.32 -35.71
N SER A 6 -3.07 20.43 -35.88
CA SER A 6 -3.56 19.58 -34.76
C SER A 6 -2.67 18.37 -34.44
N LYS A 7 -1.92 17.85 -35.42
CA LYS A 7 -0.98 16.73 -35.22
C LYS A 7 0.29 17.14 -34.47
N PHE A 8 0.73 18.40 -34.59
CA PHE A 8 1.92 18.92 -33.91
C PHE A 8 1.71 19.18 -32.42
N VAL A 9 0.50 19.56 -32.00
CA VAL A 9 0.15 19.76 -30.58
C VAL A 9 0.12 18.41 -29.85
N TYR A 10 -0.50 17.39 -30.45
CA TYR A 10 -0.53 16.03 -29.90
C TYR A 10 0.88 15.41 -29.76
N PHE A 11 1.79 15.67 -30.70
CA PHE A 11 3.18 15.20 -30.60
C PHE A 11 3.99 15.92 -29.52
N ARG A 12 3.76 17.23 -29.30
CA ARG A 12 4.38 17.98 -28.19
C ARG A 12 3.88 17.50 -26.82
N ASP A 13 2.60 17.20 -26.69
CA ASP A 13 2.02 16.69 -25.44
C ASP A 13 2.44 15.24 -25.17
N LEU A 14 2.58 14.40 -26.20
CA LEU A 14 3.15 13.06 -26.05
C LEU A 14 4.64 13.09 -25.68
N LEU A 15 5.42 14.02 -26.26
CA LEU A 15 6.83 14.20 -25.89
C LEU A 15 6.97 14.76 -24.46
N TYR A 16 6.10 15.68 -24.03
CA TYR A 16 6.09 16.19 -22.65
C TYR A 16 5.70 15.12 -21.63
N ILE A 17 4.72 14.28 -21.94
CA ILE A 17 4.31 13.16 -21.08
C ILE A 17 5.37 12.05 -21.07
N LEU A 18 6.07 11.81 -22.20
CA LEU A 18 7.18 10.87 -22.26
C LEU A 18 8.43 11.40 -21.52
N CYS A 19 8.70 12.71 -21.60
CA CYS A 19 9.79 13.37 -20.87
C CYS A 19 9.51 13.43 -19.35
N MET A 20 8.25 13.65 -18.93
CA MET A 20 7.85 13.52 -17.52
C MET A 20 7.87 12.07 -17.01
N LYS A 21 7.56 11.07 -17.83
CA LYS A 21 7.63 9.64 -17.46
C LYS A 21 9.06 9.14 -17.28
N ILE A 22 10.01 9.68 -18.04
CA ILE A 22 11.44 9.40 -17.86
C ILE A 22 11.99 10.19 -16.66
N THR A 23 11.52 11.42 -16.44
CA THR A 23 11.97 12.23 -15.29
C THR A 23 11.47 11.69 -13.95
N LEU A 24 10.24 11.17 -13.85
CA LEU A 24 9.73 10.58 -12.60
C LEU A 24 10.33 9.20 -12.28
N LEU A 25 10.75 8.44 -13.30
CA LEU A 25 11.49 7.18 -13.08
C LEU A 25 12.98 7.44 -12.79
N LEU A 26 13.57 8.54 -13.28
CA LEU A 26 14.95 8.91 -12.95
C LEU A 26 15.09 9.68 -11.62
N THR A 27 14.08 10.41 -11.13
CA THR A 27 14.20 11.08 -9.83
C THR A 27 13.98 10.16 -8.62
N PHE A 28 13.49 8.93 -8.82
CA PHE A 28 13.58 7.88 -7.80
C PHE A 28 14.90 7.10 -7.85
N PHE A 29 15.73 7.32 -8.89
CA PHE A 29 16.98 6.58 -9.13
C PHE A 29 18.24 7.45 -9.18
N LEU A 30 18.17 8.75 -8.94
CA LEU A 30 19.35 9.61 -8.77
C LEU A 30 19.55 10.03 -7.31
N SER A 31 20.00 9.05 -6.50
CA SER A 31 20.97 9.21 -5.39
C SER A 31 21.08 7.97 -4.50
N LEU A 32 20.57 6.80 -4.91
CA LEU A 32 20.91 5.56 -4.24
C LEU A 32 22.29 5.09 -4.71
N SER A 33 23.27 5.14 -3.81
CA SER A 33 24.36 4.16 -3.82
C SER A 33 23.72 2.78 -3.89
N ALA A 34 23.73 2.17 -5.07
CA ALA A 34 23.13 0.87 -5.34
C ALA A 34 23.99 -0.24 -4.73
N THR A 35 24.04 -0.31 -3.41
CA THR A 35 24.31 -1.56 -2.71
C THR A 35 22.96 -2.25 -2.52
N ALA A 36 22.74 -3.35 -3.23
CA ALA A 36 21.54 -4.15 -3.05
C ALA A 36 21.52 -4.64 -1.60
N THR A 37 20.67 -4.05 -0.75
CA THR A 37 20.62 -4.39 0.66
C THR A 37 20.19 -5.84 0.85
N LYS A 38 20.82 -6.50 1.84
CA LYS A 38 20.62 -7.91 2.15
C LYS A 38 19.17 -8.17 2.56
N LEU A 39 18.64 -9.31 2.13
CA LEU A 39 17.31 -9.76 2.55
C LEU A 39 17.42 -10.44 3.91
N GLU A 40 16.72 -9.91 4.92
CA GLU A 40 16.84 -10.35 6.31
C GLU A 40 15.49 -10.68 6.92
N PHE A 41 15.41 -11.72 7.76
CA PHE A 41 14.18 -12.09 8.44
C PHE A 41 14.09 -11.39 9.79
N ILE A 42 13.10 -10.51 9.94
CA ILE A 42 12.90 -9.69 11.13
C ILE A 42 11.61 -10.10 11.84
N SER A 43 11.68 -10.32 13.16
CA SER A 43 10.50 -10.57 14.00
C SER A 43 9.52 -9.40 13.92
N LEU A 44 8.22 -9.68 13.90
CA LEU A 44 7.18 -8.64 13.89
C LEU A 44 7.17 -7.77 15.15
N SER A 45 7.81 -8.20 16.25
CA SER A 45 8.04 -7.37 17.44
C SER A 45 9.06 -6.24 17.23
N ASN A 46 9.84 -6.30 16.15
CA ASN A 46 10.81 -5.27 15.77
C ASN A 46 10.35 -4.44 14.56
N ILE A 47 9.11 -4.63 14.13
CA ILE A 47 8.54 -3.94 12.96
C ILE A 47 7.56 -2.87 13.42
N HIS A 48 7.73 -1.65 12.89
CA HIS A 48 6.82 -0.53 13.07
C HIS A 48 6.01 -0.31 11.77
N PRO A 49 4.69 -0.08 11.82
CA PRO A 49 3.92 0.29 10.64
C PRO A 49 4.16 1.75 10.20
N THR A 50 3.79 2.05 8.96
CA THR A 50 3.81 3.40 8.36
C THR A 50 2.41 3.87 7.93
N GLN A 51 1.38 3.16 8.37
CA GLN A 51 -0.03 3.45 8.13
C GLN A 51 -0.82 3.08 9.37
N ALA A 52 -1.87 3.83 9.69
CA ALA A 52 -2.65 3.58 10.91
C ALA A 52 -3.74 2.49 10.76
N PHE A 53 -4.20 2.24 9.53
CA PHE A 53 -5.34 1.37 9.25
C PHE A 53 -5.01 0.31 8.20
N VAL A 54 -5.63 -0.86 8.28
CA VAL A 54 -5.66 -1.88 7.23
C VAL A 54 -7.11 -2.28 6.96
N GLY A 55 -7.36 -3.06 5.91
CA GLY A 55 -8.68 -3.61 5.63
C GLY A 55 -8.86 -4.96 6.31
N HIS A 56 -9.61 -5.03 7.41
CA HIS A 56 -9.72 -6.25 8.24
C HIS A 56 -10.42 -7.41 7.52
N ASP A 57 -11.40 -7.15 6.65
CA ASP A 57 -12.07 -8.21 5.87
C ASP A 57 -11.13 -8.98 4.93
N GLN A 58 -9.92 -8.46 4.65
CA GLN A 58 -8.90 -9.18 3.86
C GLN A 58 -8.03 -10.11 4.71
N ILE A 59 -8.02 -9.94 6.04
CA ILE A 59 -7.13 -10.67 6.95
C ILE A 59 -7.45 -12.17 6.95
N PRO A 60 -8.73 -12.63 7.03
CA PRO A 60 -9.03 -14.07 6.98
C PRO A 60 -8.51 -14.77 5.71
N LEU A 61 -8.59 -14.12 4.55
CA LEU A 61 -8.06 -14.65 3.29
C LEU A 61 -6.54 -14.83 3.33
N LYS A 62 -5.84 -13.93 4.02
CA LYS A 62 -4.39 -14.02 4.21
C LYS A 62 -4.02 -15.11 5.21
N ILE A 63 -4.77 -15.23 6.31
CA ILE A 63 -4.60 -16.32 7.28
C ILE A 63 -4.78 -17.68 6.59
N GLU A 64 -5.84 -17.88 5.81
CA GLU A 64 -6.07 -19.11 5.06
C GLU A 64 -4.89 -19.42 4.11
N LYS A 65 -4.41 -18.40 3.39
CA LYS A 65 -3.26 -18.53 2.51
C LYS A 65 -1.98 -18.91 3.27
N ILE A 66 -1.73 -18.29 4.43
CA ILE A 66 -0.60 -18.61 5.31
C ILE A 66 -0.68 -20.08 5.74
N GLN A 67 -1.82 -20.52 6.27
CA GLN A 67 -2.04 -21.89 6.72
C GLN A 67 -1.84 -22.90 5.59
N LYS A 68 -2.36 -22.60 4.39
CA LYS A 68 -2.14 -23.42 3.19
C LYS A 68 -0.67 -23.52 2.81
N LYS A 69 0.09 -22.42 2.91
CA LYS A 69 1.54 -22.43 2.65
C LYS A 69 2.31 -23.19 3.72
N LEU A 70 1.91 -23.08 4.98
CA LEU A 70 2.50 -23.82 6.09
C LEU A 70 2.31 -25.33 5.92
N LYS A 71 1.08 -25.80 5.68
CA LYS A 71 0.79 -27.22 5.42
C LYS A 71 1.62 -27.79 4.27
N LYS A 72 1.89 -26.97 3.25
CA LYS A 72 2.71 -27.35 2.08
C LYS A 72 4.22 -27.20 2.32
N LYS A 73 4.68 -26.85 3.53
CA LYS A 73 6.08 -26.52 3.85
C LYS A 73 6.68 -25.42 2.93
N LYS A 74 5.84 -24.50 2.46
CA LYS A 74 6.17 -23.40 1.54
C LYS A 74 5.99 -22.01 2.17
N LEU A 75 5.86 -21.93 3.50
CA LEU A 75 5.64 -20.66 4.18
C LEU A 75 6.88 -19.76 4.07
N ASP A 76 8.08 -20.27 4.38
CA ASP A 76 9.32 -19.48 4.28
C ASP A 76 9.55 -18.91 2.88
N SER A 77 9.48 -19.75 1.84
CA SER A 77 9.62 -19.29 0.45
C SER A 77 8.56 -18.24 0.07
N TYR A 78 7.34 -18.39 0.58
CA TYR A 78 6.27 -17.42 0.37
C TYR A 78 6.56 -16.08 1.07
N LEU A 79 7.13 -16.11 2.28
CA LEU A 79 7.53 -14.89 2.98
C LEU A 79 8.72 -14.20 2.31
N LYS A 80 9.69 -14.96 1.77
CA LYS A 80 10.80 -14.40 0.96
C LYS A 80 10.29 -13.71 -0.30
N GLU A 81 9.34 -14.33 -1.01
CA GLU A 81 8.68 -13.72 -2.18
C GLU A 81 7.87 -12.47 -1.81
N LYS A 82 7.36 -12.42 -0.57
CA LYS A 82 6.55 -11.31 -0.03
C LYS A 82 7.33 -10.45 0.97
N TRP A 83 8.59 -10.20 0.67
CA TRP A 83 9.39 -9.25 1.43
C TRP A 83 8.80 -7.82 1.39
N SER A 84 9.19 -6.99 2.35
CA SER A 84 8.86 -5.56 2.39
C SER A 84 10.12 -4.70 2.41
N PRO A 85 10.14 -3.57 1.69
CA PRO A 85 11.12 -2.54 1.98
C PRO A 85 10.83 -1.94 3.37
N ALA A 86 11.87 -1.47 4.04
CA ALA A 86 11.76 -0.80 5.33
C ALA A 86 12.83 0.29 5.50
N ILE A 87 12.57 1.18 6.46
CA ILE A 87 13.50 2.19 6.95
C ILE A 87 13.85 1.84 8.39
N ILE A 88 15.10 1.96 8.80
CA ILE A 88 15.45 1.88 10.23
C ILE A 88 15.20 3.25 10.84
N GLY A 89 14.33 3.33 11.84
CA GLY A 89 13.95 4.57 12.51
C GLY A 89 14.81 4.89 13.74
N PRO A 90 14.63 6.08 14.35
CA PRO A 90 15.34 6.50 15.56
C PRO A 90 15.15 5.60 16.78
N ASP A 91 14.12 4.74 16.75
CA ASP A 91 13.82 3.72 17.75
C ASP A 91 14.52 2.38 17.48
N GLU A 92 15.43 2.33 16.49
CA GLU A 92 16.09 1.13 15.97
C GLU A 92 15.12 0.05 15.46
N LYS A 93 13.87 0.43 15.19
CA LYS A 93 12.85 -0.46 14.62
C LYS A 93 12.81 -0.36 13.10
N TYR A 94 12.24 -1.39 12.49
CA TYR A 94 12.06 -1.48 11.04
C TYR A 94 10.68 -0.95 10.64
N TRP A 95 10.63 0.26 10.12
CA TRP A 95 9.42 0.91 9.61
C TRP A 95 9.08 0.37 8.22
N ILE A 96 8.13 -0.56 8.14
CA ILE A 96 7.80 -1.27 6.88
C ILE A 96 6.95 -0.42 5.95
N LEU A 97 7.28 -0.39 4.66
CA LEU A 97 6.57 0.40 3.65
C LEU A 97 5.45 -0.37 2.95
N ASP A 98 5.43 -1.70 3.03
CA ASP A 98 4.40 -2.56 2.45
C ASP A 98 4.13 -3.75 3.39
N ARG A 99 3.16 -4.58 3.04
CA ARG A 99 2.84 -5.88 3.65
C ARG A 99 2.16 -5.78 5.03
N HIS A 100 1.66 -4.63 5.45
CA HIS A 100 0.94 -4.48 6.74
C HIS A 100 -0.18 -5.50 6.92
N HIS A 101 -1.00 -5.79 5.91
CA HIS A 101 -2.02 -6.85 6.02
C HIS A 101 -1.44 -8.27 6.15
N LEU A 102 -0.30 -8.57 5.50
CA LEU A 102 0.36 -9.87 5.65
C LEU A 102 0.94 -10.00 7.06
N SER A 103 1.63 -8.97 7.53
CA SER A 103 2.17 -8.86 8.88
C SER A 103 1.07 -9.02 9.95
N TYR A 104 -0.06 -8.32 9.78
CA TYR A 104 -1.23 -8.45 10.65
C TYR A 104 -1.76 -9.89 10.65
N ALA A 105 -1.92 -10.48 9.47
CA ALA A 105 -2.40 -11.86 9.34
C ALA A 105 -1.44 -12.88 9.96
N LEU A 106 -0.11 -12.69 9.87
CA LEU A 106 0.88 -13.55 10.53
C LEU A 106 0.71 -13.53 12.05
N LEU A 107 0.55 -12.35 12.66
CA LEU A 107 0.32 -12.21 14.10
C LEU A 107 -1.00 -12.84 14.56
N LYS A 108 -2.05 -12.80 13.72
CA LYS A 108 -3.35 -13.40 14.01
C LYS A 108 -3.46 -14.89 13.65
N SER A 109 -2.49 -15.44 12.91
CA SER A 109 -2.50 -16.85 12.53
C SER A 109 -2.02 -17.71 13.68
N ASP A 110 -2.65 -18.86 13.85
CA ASP A 110 -2.16 -19.93 14.72
C ASP A 110 -0.99 -20.66 14.05
N ILE A 111 0.20 -20.06 14.15
CA ILE A 111 1.47 -20.57 13.63
C ILE A 111 2.57 -20.33 14.67
N ALA A 112 3.61 -21.17 14.65
CA ALA A 112 4.76 -21.03 15.54
C ALA A 112 5.43 -19.65 15.41
N ASP A 113 5.90 -19.09 16.52
CA ASP A 113 6.44 -17.73 16.60
C ASP A 113 7.65 -17.51 15.67
N LYS A 114 8.42 -18.55 15.37
CA LYS A 114 9.51 -18.49 14.38
C LYS A 114 9.06 -18.05 12.98
N TYR A 115 7.77 -18.13 12.67
CA TYR A 115 7.18 -17.66 11.41
C TYR A 115 6.49 -16.29 11.54
N LYS A 116 6.40 -15.71 12.74
CA LYS A 116 5.83 -14.37 12.99
C LYS A 116 6.87 -13.28 12.73
N GLY A 117 7.39 -13.28 11.51
CA GLY A 117 8.37 -12.32 11.01
C GLY A 117 8.17 -12.04 9.53
N LEU A 118 8.91 -11.05 9.02
CA LEU A 118 8.87 -10.65 7.63
C LEU A 118 10.30 -10.59 7.09
N TYR A 119 10.47 -10.98 5.83
CA TYR A 119 11.72 -10.67 5.13
C TYR A 119 11.74 -9.20 4.73
N ILE A 120 12.83 -8.50 5.02
CA ILE A 120 12.98 -7.07 4.84
C ILE A 120 14.22 -6.77 3.99
N ARG A 121 14.13 -5.71 3.17
CA ARG A 121 15.29 -5.00 2.63
C ARG A 121 15.27 -3.57 3.16
N VAL A 122 16.34 -3.16 3.82
CA VAL A 122 16.47 -1.79 4.31
C VAL A 122 16.75 -0.88 3.12
N LEU A 123 15.99 0.20 2.96
CA LEU A 123 16.27 1.22 1.94
C LEU A 123 17.16 2.32 2.49
N HIS A 124 16.88 2.75 3.72
CA HIS A 124 17.68 3.73 4.45
C HIS A 124 17.80 3.34 5.92
N ASP A 125 18.96 3.63 6.48
CA ASP A 125 19.17 3.63 7.92
C ASP A 125 19.15 5.08 8.42
N TRP A 126 18.07 5.44 9.10
CA TRP A 126 17.86 6.74 9.73
C TRP A 126 17.82 6.61 11.25
N SER A 127 18.46 5.58 11.82
CA SER A 127 18.55 5.37 13.28
C SER A 127 19.22 6.53 14.01
N SER A 128 20.12 7.26 13.35
CA SER A 128 20.82 8.42 13.91
C SER A 128 20.01 9.73 13.83
N TYR A 129 18.85 9.74 13.18
CA TYR A 129 18.05 10.96 13.03
C TYR A 129 17.33 11.30 14.34
N SER A 130 17.10 12.60 14.57
CA SER A 130 16.07 13.01 15.54
C SER A 130 14.68 12.65 15.00
N TRP A 131 13.70 12.47 15.90
CA TRP A 131 12.32 12.17 15.50
C TRP A 131 11.74 13.16 14.48
N ASN A 132 11.96 14.47 14.70
CA ASN A 132 11.49 15.49 13.77
C ASN A 132 12.13 15.34 12.38
N HIS A 133 13.44 15.06 12.31
CA HIS A 133 14.12 14.87 11.02
C HIS A 133 13.66 13.58 10.32
N PHE A 134 13.46 12.51 11.08
CA PHE A 134 12.91 11.24 10.58
C PHE A 134 11.51 11.44 9.98
N TYR A 135 10.57 12.02 10.73
CA TYR A 135 9.21 12.24 10.24
C TYR A 135 9.16 13.17 9.04
N ASN A 136 9.96 14.23 9.00
CA ASN A 136 10.00 15.12 7.85
C ASN A 136 10.59 14.43 6.62
N SER A 137 11.58 13.55 6.79
CA SER A 137 12.14 12.76 5.69
C SER A 137 11.14 11.72 5.16
N MET A 138 10.50 10.97 6.05
CA MET A 138 9.44 10.01 5.70
C MET A 138 8.27 10.67 4.96
N LYS A 139 7.83 11.86 5.40
CA LYS A 139 6.78 12.65 4.71
C LYS A 139 7.24 13.12 3.33
N ARG A 140 8.43 13.72 3.24
CA ARG A 140 9.00 14.24 1.98
C ARG A 140 9.12 13.15 0.91
N GLU A 141 9.45 11.93 1.32
CA GLU A 141 9.60 10.78 0.42
C GLU A 141 8.30 9.98 0.23
N ASN A 142 7.15 10.45 0.75
CA ASN A 142 5.85 9.79 0.68
C ASN A 142 5.86 8.34 1.21
N LEU A 143 6.62 8.09 2.28
CA LEU A 143 6.79 6.76 2.89
C LEU A 143 5.72 6.44 3.95
N PHE A 144 4.90 7.42 4.29
CA PHE A 144 3.75 7.25 5.17
C PHE A 144 2.42 7.26 4.42
N TYR A 145 1.45 6.56 4.99
CA TYR A 145 0.03 6.79 4.74
C TYR A 145 -0.62 7.36 6.00
N LEU A 146 -0.67 8.69 6.06
CA LEU A 146 -1.15 9.48 7.21
C LEU A 146 -2.63 9.83 7.09
N LYS A 147 -3.50 8.82 6.97
CA LYS A 147 -4.95 9.02 6.98
C LYS A 147 -5.69 8.05 7.90
N ASN A 148 -6.74 8.54 8.55
CA ASN A 148 -7.60 7.74 9.43
C ASN A 148 -8.66 6.90 8.66
N CYS A 149 -9.58 6.25 9.39
CA CYS A 149 -10.65 5.44 8.79
C CYS A 149 -11.68 6.24 7.97
N LYS A 150 -11.75 7.56 8.15
CA LYS A 150 -12.57 8.51 7.39
C LYS A 150 -11.78 9.27 6.32
N PHE A 151 -10.53 8.89 6.09
CA PHE A 151 -9.61 9.52 5.14
C PHE A 151 -9.22 10.97 5.48
N GLU A 152 -9.35 11.34 6.74
CA GLU A 152 -8.83 12.62 7.27
C GLU A 152 -7.35 12.46 7.62
N GLU A 153 -6.58 13.53 7.50
CA GLU A 153 -5.14 13.52 7.81
C GLU A 153 -4.90 13.27 9.30
N ILE A 154 -3.81 12.58 9.61
CA ILE A 154 -3.31 12.34 10.98
C ILE A 154 -1.82 12.67 11.07
N SER A 155 -1.32 12.86 12.27
CA SER A 155 0.11 12.99 12.55
C SER A 155 0.82 11.62 12.54
N PRO A 156 2.14 11.55 12.27
CA PRO A 156 2.92 10.31 12.38
C PRO A 156 2.78 9.62 13.74
N GLU A 157 2.66 10.38 14.81
CA GLU A 157 2.53 9.94 16.19
C GLU A 157 1.21 9.19 16.46
N GLU A 158 0.19 9.39 15.62
CA GLU A 158 -1.08 8.67 15.67
C GLU A 158 -1.03 7.29 14.97
N ILE A 159 0.08 6.96 14.30
CA ILE A 159 0.29 5.60 13.79
C ILE A 159 0.49 4.64 14.97
N PRO A 160 -0.28 3.53 15.07
CA PRO A 160 -0.09 2.55 16.13
C PRO A 160 1.32 1.94 16.07
N THR A 161 1.95 1.75 17.22
CA THR A 161 3.33 1.22 17.28
C THR A 161 3.45 -0.27 16.99
N GLN A 162 2.33 -1.01 17.03
CA GLN A 162 2.29 -2.45 16.81
C GLN A 162 1.40 -2.81 15.63
N ILE A 163 1.85 -3.77 14.83
CA ILE A 163 1.10 -4.22 13.65
C ILE A 163 -0.29 -4.76 14.01
N ASN A 164 -0.44 -5.50 15.10
CA ASN A 164 -1.73 -6.11 15.50
C ASN A 164 -2.75 -5.10 16.06
N THR A 165 -2.36 -3.84 16.29
CA THR A 165 -3.23 -2.76 16.75
C THR A 165 -3.67 -1.82 15.63
N LEU A 166 -3.26 -2.08 14.38
CA LEU A 166 -3.74 -1.35 13.20
C LEU A 166 -5.27 -1.39 13.10
N GLY A 167 -5.87 -0.21 12.98
CA GLY A 167 -7.31 -0.05 12.89
C GLY A 167 -7.90 -0.64 11.60
N ASN A 168 -9.22 -0.76 11.55
CA ASN A 168 -9.92 -1.19 10.35
C ASN A 168 -10.37 0.02 9.51
N ASN A 169 -10.02 0.03 8.22
CA ASN A 169 -10.67 0.87 7.22
C ASN A 169 -11.51 -0.04 6.30
N PRO A 170 -12.85 -0.08 6.46
CA PRO A 170 -13.71 -0.97 5.69
C PRO A 170 -13.76 -0.59 4.20
N TYR A 171 -13.54 0.67 3.85
CA TYR A 171 -13.47 1.11 2.45
C TYR A 171 -12.20 0.61 1.75
N ARG A 172 -11.07 0.50 2.48
CA ARG A 172 -9.87 -0.16 2.00
C ARG A 172 -10.10 -1.64 1.69
N SER A 173 -10.96 -2.32 2.46
CA SER A 173 -11.42 -3.67 2.15
C SER A 173 -12.33 -3.71 0.92
N LEU A 174 -13.29 -2.80 0.84
CA LEU A 174 -14.20 -2.72 -0.30
C LEU A 174 -13.44 -2.53 -1.61
N ALA A 175 -12.45 -1.65 -1.63
CA ALA A 175 -11.59 -1.43 -2.79
C ALA A 175 -10.81 -2.66 -3.23
N TYR A 176 -10.31 -3.46 -2.28
CA TYR A 176 -9.71 -4.75 -2.63
C TYR A 176 -10.72 -5.67 -3.31
N PHE A 177 -11.89 -5.90 -2.71
CA PHE A 177 -12.89 -6.82 -3.28
C PHE A 177 -13.45 -6.32 -4.61
N ALA A 178 -13.65 -5.02 -4.74
CA ALA A 178 -14.07 -4.41 -6.00
C ALA A 178 -13.01 -4.61 -7.09
N ARG A 179 -11.72 -4.41 -6.79
CA ARG A 179 -10.62 -4.70 -7.73
C ARG A 179 -10.63 -6.17 -8.18
N GLU A 180 -10.81 -7.11 -7.24
CA GLU A 180 -10.91 -8.54 -7.56
C GLU A 180 -12.12 -8.86 -8.46
N LYS A 181 -13.12 -7.97 -8.54
CA LYS A 181 -14.25 -8.04 -9.48
C LYS A 181 -14.09 -7.15 -10.71
N GLY A 182 -12.89 -6.62 -10.95
CA GLY A 182 -12.54 -5.91 -12.18
C GLY A 182 -12.83 -4.41 -12.17
N CYS A 183 -13.22 -3.82 -11.04
CA CYS A 183 -13.55 -2.38 -10.91
C CYS A 183 -12.47 -1.45 -11.46
N PHE A 184 -11.20 -1.79 -11.25
CA PHE A 184 -10.05 -1.06 -11.75
C PHE A 184 -8.85 -2.00 -11.95
N ASN A 185 -7.87 -1.58 -12.73
CA ASN A 185 -6.63 -2.31 -12.95
C ASN A 185 -5.69 -2.16 -11.77
N LYS A 186 -4.99 -3.24 -11.44
CA LYS A 186 -3.83 -3.14 -10.55
C LYS A 186 -2.72 -2.42 -11.30
N VAL A 187 -2.26 -1.30 -10.75
CA VAL A 187 -1.09 -0.55 -11.21
C VAL A 187 -0.10 -0.44 -10.08
N ASP A 188 1.18 -0.25 -10.40
CA ASP A 188 2.25 -0.17 -9.41
C ASP A 188 2.34 1.24 -8.82
N ILE A 189 1.32 1.60 -8.04
CA ILE A 189 1.24 2.87 -7.33
C ILE A 189 0.96 2.57 -5.85
N PRO A 190 1.71 3.18 -4.92
CA PRO A 190 1.46 3.06 -3.49
C PRO A 190 0.02 3.44 -3.14
N TYR A 191 -0.55 2.72 -2.17
CA TYR A 191 -1.87 3.03 -1.60
C TYR A 191 -3.05 3.04 -2.59
N LEU A 192 -2.92 2.39 -3.75
CA LEU A 192 -3.97 2.30 -4.77
C LEU A 192 -5.37 2.00 -4.21
N GLU A 193 -5.51 0.93 -3.42
CA GLU A 193 -6.82 0.59 -2.86
C GLU A 193 -7.28 1.54 -1.75
N PHE A 194 -6.41 2.34 -1.14
CA PHE A 194 -6.85 3.43 -0.28
C PHE A 194 -7.45 4.58 -1.08
N MET A 195 -6.85 4.96 -2.22
CA MET A 195 -7.39 5.98 -3.11
C MET A 195 -8.81 5.62 -3.59
N TRP A 196 -8.99 4.37 -4.03
CA TRP A 196 -10.32 3.85 -4.42
C TRP A 196 -11.27 3.73 -3.23
N GLY A 197 -10.77 3.34 -2.05
CA GLY A 197 -11.57 3.32 -0.83
C GLY A 197 -12.10 4.72 -0.46
N GLU A 198 -11.24 5.73 -0.55
CA GLU A 198 -11.59 7.12 -0.30
C GLU A 198 -12.65 7.60 -1.27
N PHE A 199 -12.51 7.27 -2.55
CA PHE A 199 -13.52 7.58 -3.56
C PHE A 199 -14.88 6.97 -3.22
N PHE A 200 -14.93 5.70 -2.80
CA PHE A 200 -16.18 5.06 -2.39
C PHE A 200 -16.80 5.70 -1.14
N TYR A 201 -15.97 6.10 -0.18
CA TYR A 201 -16.41 6.83 1.01
C TYR A 201 -17.02 8.19 0.64
N ARG A 202 -16.31 8.98 -0.17
CA ARG A 202 -16.76 10.32 -0.61
C ARG A 202 -18.00 10.27 -1.50
N ASN A 203 -18.26 9.14 -2.17
CA ASN A 203 -19.50 8.90 -2.94
C ASN A 203 -20.64 8.29 -2.10
N GLY A 204 -20.53 8.30 -0.77
CA GLY A 204 -21.63 7.97 0.14
C GLY A 204 -21.97 6.48 0.23
N LEU A 205 -21.07 5.57 -0.14
CA LEU A 205 -21.30 4.16 0.14
C LEU A 205 -21.27 3.92 1.65
N THR A 206 -22.29 3.26 2.20
CA THR A 206 -22.35 2.86 3.61
C THR A 206 -21.99 1.39 3.75
N ILE A 207 -21.07 1.06 4.66
CA ILE A 207 -20.67 -0.30 5.00
C ILE A 207 -21.19 -0.61 6.41
N LYS A 208 -22.17 -1.52 6.53
CA LYS A 208 -22.81 -1.87 7.81
C LYS A 208 -22.19 -3.09 8.49
N GLU A 209 -21.75 -4.06 7.69
CA GLU A 209 -21.23 -5.35 8.18
C GLU A 209 -19.85 -5.59 7.57
N SER A 210 -19.77 -6.42 6.53
CA SER A 210 -18.53 -6.71 5.82
C SER A 210 -18.46 -5.95 4.49
N ALA A 211 -17.25 -5.52 4.14
CA ALA A 211 -16.95 -5.01 2.81
C ALA A 211 -17.02 -6.09 1.72
N ASN A 212 -16.97 -7.38 2.09
CA ASN A 212 -17.17 -8.51 1.17
C ASN A 212 -18.66 -8.83 0.93
N ASN A 213 -19.51 -7.82 0.86
CA ASN A 213 -20.92 -7.98 0.60
C ASN A 213 -21.20 -7.83 -0.91
N LYS A 214 -21.84 -8.83 -1.54
CA LYS A 214 -22.12 -8.82 -3.00
C LYS A 214 -22.89 -7.58 -3.47
N LYS A 215 -23.89 -7.12 -2.70
CA LYS A 215 -24.68 -5.93 -3.05
C LYS A 215 -23.84 -4.66 -2.95
N LEU A 216 -23.01 -4.55 -1.91
CA LEU A 216 -22.10 -3.43 -1.72
C LEU A 216 -21.03 -3.37 -2.84
N ILE A 217 -20.44 -4.52 -3.17
CA ILE A 217 -19.47 -4.61 -4.28
C ILE A 217 -20.12 -4.21 -5.61
N LYS A 218 -21.37 -4.62 -5.87
CA LYS A 218 -22.11 -4.18 -7.06
C LYS A 218 -22.28 -2.65 -7.11
N LYS A 219 -22.56 -2.01 -5.97
CA LYS A 219 -22.61 -0.54 -5.88
C LYS A 219 -21.24 0.10 -6.14
N ALA A 220 -20.17 -0.44 -5.58
CA ALA A 220 -18.80 0.03 -5.85
C ALA A 220 -18.44 -0.09 -7.34
N LEU A 221 -18.77 -1.21 -7.99
CA LEU A 221 -18.58 -1.40 -9.44
C LEU A 221 -19.32 -0.34 -10.26
N SER A 222 -20.55 0.01 -9.89
CA SER A 222 -21.30 1.06 -10.59
C SER A 222 -20.70 2.47 -10.44
N LEU A 223 -19.88 2.70 -9.41
CA LEU A 223 -19.14 3.96 -9.25
C LEU A 223 -17.84 3.95 -10.05
N CYS A 224 -17.17 2.80 -10.17
CA CYS A 224 -15.91 2.68 -10.91
C CYS A 224 -16.03 2.98 -12.41
N SER A 225 -17.21 2.79 -13.01
CA SER A 225 -17.44 3.09 -14.43
C SER A 225 -17.87 4.53 -14.69
N LYS A 226 -17.98 5.37 -13.65
CA LYS A 226 -18.39 6.77 -13.82
C LYS A 226 -17.19 7.64 -14.22
N SER A 227 -17.44 8.66 -15.04
CA SER A 227 -16.43 9.66 -15.40
C SER A 227 -15.80 10.36 -14.18
N SER A 228 -16.53 10.45 -13.05
CA SER A 228 -16.00 10.98 -11.80
C SER A 228 -14.82 10.17 -11.23
N ALA A 229 -14.65 8.91 -11.62
CA ALA A 229 -13.52 8.06 -11.23
C ALA A 229 -12.32 8.15 -12.21
N SER A 230 -12.43 8.87 -13.32
CA SER A 230 -11.42 8.90 -14.40
C SER A 230 -10.03 9.39 -13.98
N HIS A 231 -9.94 10.17 -12.91
CA HIS A 231 -8.69 10.65 -12.34
C HIS A 231 -7.97 9.62 -11.44
N LEU A 232 -8.65 8.52 -11.08
CA LEU A 232 -8.09 7.51 -10.19
C LEU A 232 -7.19 6.54 -10.95
N PRO A 233 -6.05 6.12 -10.38
CA PRO A 233 -5.17 5.22 -11.06
C PRO A 233 -5.80 3.85 -11.32
N GLY A 234 -5.52 3.28 -12.49
CA GLY A 234 -6.09 2.01 -12.92
C GLY A 234 -7.55 2.09 -13.35
N PHE A 235 -8.16 3.28 -13.45
CA PHE A 235 -9.51 3.46 -14.01
C PHE A 235 -9.66 2.77 -15.37
N LYS A 236 -10.85 2.20 -15.60
CA LYS A 236 -11.24 1.54 -16.84
C LYS A 236 -12.41 2.31 -17.43
N HIS A 237 -12.27 2.71 -18.69
CA HIS A 237 -13.32 3.38 -19.46
C HIS A 237 -14.54 2.47 -19.66
#